data_AF-A0A318S671-F1
#
_entry.id   AF-A0A318S671-F1
#
_cell.length_a   1.000
_cell.length_b   1.000
_cell.length_c   1.000
_cell.angle_alpha   90.00
_cell.angle_beta   90.00
_cell.angle_gamma   90.00
#
_symmetry.space_group_name_H-M   'P 1'
#
loop_
_entity.id
_entity.type
_entity.pdbx_description
1 polymer ?
#
loop_
_entity_poly.entity_id
_entity_poly.type
_entity_poly.pdbx_seq_one_letter_code
_entity_poly.pdbx_strand_id
1 'polypeptide(L)' 'MLVITPLSRRSNPPGFNFHVHEDHFDLAHVHIHEDGTARVSFLEPPTRAFTVTLGERTPEEVRDFLAPILVKLLSS' A
#
# COMPACT_ATOMS: atom_id res chain seq x y z
N MET A 1 -7.42 -2.98 15.54
CA MET A 1 -7.56 -4.03 14.47
C MET A 1 -7.15 -3.38 13.17
N LEU A 2 -6.18 -3.95 12.46
CA LEU A 2 -5.75 -3.43 11.18
C LEU A 2 -6.81 -3.65 10.10
N VAL A 3 -7.12 -2.58 9.37
CA VAL A 3 -8.09 -2.56 8.27
C VAL A 3 -7.39 -2.07 7.02
N ILE A 4 -7.74 -2.67 5.88
CA ILE A 4 -7.20 -2.31 4.57
C ILE A 4 -8.31 -1.66 3.75
N THR A 5 -8.09 -0.43 3.29
CA THR A 5 -9.05 0.21 2.38
C THR A 5 -9.06 -0.49 1.01
N PRO A 6 -10.21 -0.53 0.32
CA PRO A 6 -10.27 -0.98 -1.06
C PRO A 6 -9.41 -0.12 -1.99
N LEU A 7 -9.01 -0.70 -3.12
CA LEU A 7 -8.25 0.03 -4.14
C LEU A 7 -9.06 1.20 -4.68
N SER A 8 -8.42 2.36 -4.72
CA SER A 8 -8.97 3.56 -5.30
C SER A 8 -8.06 4.05 -6.43
N ARG A 9 -8.63 4.21 -7.63
CA ARG A 9 -7.89 4.77 -8.76
C ARG A 9 -7.58 6.24 -8.51
N ARG A 10 -6.36 6.66 -8.83
CA ARG A 10 -5.92 8.06 -8.78
C ARG A 10 -5.41 8.46 -10.16
N SER A 11 -5.85 9.61 -10.64
CA SER A 11 -5.48 10.13 -11.96
C SER A 11 -4.18 10.91 -11.96
N ASN A 12 -3.74 11.42 -10.80
CA ASN A 12 -2.50 12.19 -10.68
C ASN A 12 -1.82 12.01 -9.30
N PRO A 13 -0.65 11.34 -9.21
CA PRO A 13 -0.04 10.52 -10.27
C PRO A 13 -0.97 9.35 -10.66
N PRO A 14 -0.93 8.89 -11.92
CA PRO A 14 -1.77 7.80 -12.41
C PRO A 14 -1.39 6.50 -11.70
N GLY A 15 -2.42 5.78 -11.22
CA GLY A 15 -2.25 4.51 -10.54
C GLY A 15 -3.41 4.20 -9.59
N PHE A 16 -3.12 3.36 -8.61
CA PHE A 16 -4.09 2.90 -7.62
C PHE A 16 -3.53 3.05 -6.22
N ASN A 17 -4.39 3.28 -5.23
CA ASN A 17 -3.98 3.38 -3.84
C ASN A 17 -4.78 2.45 -2.97
N PHE A 18 -4.13 1.93 -1.93
CA PHE A 18 -4.80 1.40 -0.76
C PHE A 18 -4.04 1.83 0.50
N HIS A 19 -4.74 1.80 1.62
CA HIS A 19 -4.26 2.25 2.91
C HIS A 19 -4.40 1.11 3.91
N VAL A 20 -3.47 1.05 4.87
CA VAL A 20 -3.58 0.20 6.05
C VAL A 20 -3.73 1.12 7.24
N HIS A 21 -4.83 0.96 8.00
CA HIS A 21 -5.16 1.82 9.13
C HIS A 21 -5.60 1.02 10.36
N GLU A 22 -5.37 1.59 11.54
CA GLU A 22 -5.86 1.09 12.82
C GLU A 22 -6.59 2.21 13.55
N ASP A 23 -7.80 1.94 14.05
CA ASP A 23 -8.58 2.87 14.89
C ASP A 23 -8.68 4.31 14.33
N HIS A 24 -8.80 4.43 13.00
CA HIS A 24 -8.85 5.67 12.19
C HIS A 24 -7.51 6.38 11.96
N PHE A 25 -6.40 5.77 12.36
CA PHE A 25 -5.05 6.22 12.07
C PHE A 25 -4.49 5.48 10.85
N ASP A 26 -4.12 6.25 9.83
CA ASP A 26 -3.44 5.74 8.63
C ASP A 26 -1.99 5.40 8.98
N LEU A 27 -1.65 4.11 8.91
CA LEU A 27 -0.32 3.59 9.28
C LEU A 27 0.59 3.46 8.05
N ALA A 28 0.01 3.03 6.93
CA ALA A 28 0.72 2.89 5.67
C ALA A 28 -0.14 3.29 4.49
N HIS A 29 0.46 4.02 3.55
CA HIS A 29 -0.11 4.33 2.25
C HIS A 29 0.68 3.60 1.16
N VAL A 30 -0.03 2.90 0.27
CA VAL A 30 0.56 2.23 -0.88
C VAL A 30 0.03 2.85 -2.16
N HIS A 31 0.95 3.25 -3.04
CA HIS A 31 0.65 3.70 -4.39
C HIS A 31 1.19 2.70 -5.41
N ILE A 32 0.31 2.13 -6.22
CA ILE A 32 0.62 1.17 -7.28
C ILE A 32 0.58 1.91 -8.61
N HIS A 33 1.71 1.97 -9.28
CA HIS A 33 1.88 2.55 -10.60
C HIS A 33 1.37 1.57 -11.68
N GLU A 34 1.01 2.11 -12.86
CA GLU A 34 0.51 1.31 -13.98
C GLU A 34 1.55 0.33 -14.55
N ASP A 35 2.83 0.53 -14.25
CA ASP A 35 3.94 -0.36 -14.62
C ASP A 35 4.13 -1.55 -13.64
N GLY A 36 3.27 -1.67 -12.63
CA GLY A 36 3.35 -2.73 -11.61
C GLY A 36 4.38 -2.48 -10.50
N THR A 37 4.93 -1.27 -10.43
CA THR A 37 5.73 -0.80 -9.29
C THR A 37 4.81 -0.29 -8.17
N ALA A 38 5.10 -0.66 -6.92
CA ALA A 38 4.37 -0.17 -5.75
C ALA A 38 5.29 0.61 -4.81
N ARG A 39 4.94 1.85 -4.50
CA ARG A 39 5.57 2.65 -3.46
C ARG A 39 4.79 2.50 -2.16
N VAL A 40 5.45 2.01 -1.13
CA VAL A 40 4.91 1.89 0.23
C VAL A 40 5.48 3.01 1.09
N SER A 41 4.62 3.72 1.82
CA SER A 41 5.00 4.79 2.75
C SER A 41 4.39 4.51 4.12
N PHE A 42 5.23 4.29 5.14
CA PHE A 42 4.82 4.26 6.53
C PHE A 42 4.67 5.68 7.06
N LEU A 43 3.54 5.93 7.71
CA LEU A 43 3.10 7.26 8.12
C LEU A 43 3.34 7.52 9.60
N GLU A 44 3.52 6.47 10.40
CA GLU A 44 3.96 6.61 11.79
C GLU A 44 5.48 6.87 11.89
N PRO A 45 5.92 7.70 12.86
CA PRO A 45 7.33 7.91 13.10
C PRO A 45 8.05 6.63 13.61
N PRO A 46 9.25 6.33 13.11
CA PRO A 46 9.98 7.03 12.05
C PRO A 46 9.38 6.75 10.67
N THR A 47 9.09 7.80 9.91
CA THR A 47 8.55 7.67 8.56
C THR A 47 9.57 6.98 7.65
N ARG A 48 9.12 5.93 6.95
CA ARG A 48 9.95 5.13 6.06
C ARG A 48 9.17 4.89 4.77
N ALA A 49 9.87 4.93 3.64
CA ALA A 49 9.28 4.58 2.36
C ALA A 49 10.21 3.67 1.59
N PHE A 50 9.63 2.73 0.86
CA PHE A 50 10.36 1.83 -0.03
C PHE A 50 9.52 1.52 -1.26
N THR A 51 10.19 1.05 -2.29
CA THR A 51 9.57 0.70 -3.58
C THR A 51 9.75 -0.78 -3.81
N VAL A 52 8.68 -1.45 -4.26
CA VAL A 52 8.68 -2.86 -4.64
C VAL A 52 8.27 -2.96 -6.11
N THR A 53 9.06 -3.66 -6.90
CA THR A 53 8.73 -3.97 -8.30
C THR A 53 8.14 -5.37 -8.37
N LEU A 54 6.90 -5.49 -8.83
CA LEU A 54 6.18 -6.77 -8.88
C LEU A 54 5.96 -7.28 -10.31
N GLY A 55 6.46 -6.55 -11.31
CA GLY A 55 6.33 -6.86 -12.74
C GLY A 55 4.92 -6.57 -13.26
N GLU A 56 4.56 -7.19 -14.38
CA GLU A 56 3.22 -7.07 -14.98
C GLU A 56 2.17 -7.80 -14.12
N ARG A 57 1.66 -7.12 -13.10
CA ARG A 57 0.54 -7.58 -12.25
C ARG A 57 -0.56 -6.53 -12.22
N THR A 58 -1.79 -6.98 -12.04
CA THR A 58 -2.91 -6.06 -11.82
C THR A 58 -2.77 -5.36 -10.46
N PRO A 59 -3.35 -4.17 -10.28
CA PRO A 59 -3.37 -3.48 -8.99
C PRO A 59 -3.94 -4.35 -7.86
N GLU A 60 -4.96 -5.16 -8.17
CA GLU A 60 -5.58 -6.11 -7.25
C GLU A 60 -4.58 -7.18 -6.81
N GLU A 61 -3.86 -7.79 -7.75
CA GLU A 61 -2.82 -8.78 -7.46
C GLU A 61 -1.67 -8.20 -6.63
N VAL A 62 -1.28 -6.95 -6.91
CA VAL A 62 -0.27 -6.22 -6.13
C VAL A 62 -0.76 -5.97 -4.70
N ARG A 63 -2.01 -5.51 -4.54
CA ARG A 63 -2.61 -5.33 -3.20
C ARG A 63 -2.66 -6.64 -2.45
N ASP A 64 -3.18 -7.71 -3.04
CA ASP A 64 -3.36 -8.99 -2.37
C ASP A 64 -2.01 -9.62 -1.97
N PHE A 65 -0.94 -9.32 -2.73
CA PHE A 65 0.43 -9.68 -2.35
C PHE A 65 0.97 -8.85 -1.18
N LEU A 66 0.84 -7.52 -1.22
CA LEU A 66 1.46 -6.61 -0.24
C LEU A 66 0.69 -6.50 1.08
N ALA A 67 -0.65 -6.47 1.02
CA ALA A 67 -1.54 -6.34 2.16
C ALA A 67 -1.17 -7.23 3.36
N PRO A 68 -1.06 -8.56 3.23
CA PRO A 68 -0.74 -9.43 4.36
C PRO A 68 0.68 -9.22 4.90
N ILE A 69 1.63 -8.80 4.06
CA ILE A 69 3.00 -8.49 4.48
C ILE A 69 3.00 -7.22 5.35
N LEU A 70 2.32 -6.17 4.90
CA LEU A 70 2.21 -4.91 5.63
C LEU A 70 1.50 -5.09 6.97
N VAL A 71 0.43 -5.88 7.02
CA VAL A 71 -0.26 -6.21 8.27
C VAL A 71 0.68 -6.89 9.26
N LYS A 72 1.48 -7.87 8.81
CA LYS A 72 2.47 -8.53 9.67
C LYS A 72 3.54 -7.58 10.18
N LEU A 73 4.08 -6.72 9.31
CA LEU A 73 5.11 -5.74 9.66
C LEU A 73 4.62 -4.71 10.67
N LEU A 74 3.35 -4.30 10.57
CA LEU A 74 2.74 -3.32 11.47
C LEU A 74 2.22 -3.92 12.78
N SER A 75 2.01 -5.24 12.82
CA SER A 75 1.56 -5.95 14.04
C SER A 75 2.72 -6.49 14.90
N SER A 76 3.97 -6.24 14.49
CA SER A 76 5.19 -6.74 15.16
C SER A 76 5.83 -5.67 16.03
#